data_AF-A0A7V1ILV5-F1
#
_entry.id   AF-A0A7V1ILV5-F1
#
_cell.length_a   1.000
_cell.length_b   1.000
_cell.length_c   1.000
_cell.angle_alpha   90.00
_cell.angle_beta   90.00
_cell.angle_gamma   90.00
#
_symmetry.space_group_name_H-M   'P 1'
#
loop_
_entity.id
_entity.type
_entity.pdbx_description
1 polymer ?
#
loop_
_entity_poly.entity_id
_entity_poly.type
_entity_poly.pdbx_seq_one_letter_code
_entity_poly.pdbx_strand_id
1 'polypeptide(L)'
;MPMSAPVGHPEPGGTPGRSPPGGIGRIGTMQVGQVGKNGAQDERADARGLSIYGYPQCPFCRRVLGVIDSLGLDIPLRNTMEEPESRRELIEAMGRGTVPVLRIEEGEGRVRWLPESAEIVRYLLDRFGTSD
;
A
#
# COMPACT_ATOMS: atom_id res chain seq x y z
N MET A 1 -19.33 -37.52 -20.91
CA MET A 1 -17.96 -38.05 -20.80
C MET A 1 -17.37 -37.55 -19.49
N PRO A 2 -17.29 -38.36 -18.42
CA PRO A 2 -16.66 -37.97 -17.16
C PRO A 2 -15.19 -38.41 -17.18
N MET A 3 -14.24 -37.46 -17.11
CA MET A 3 -12.83 -37.79 -16.83
C MET A 3 -12.53 -37.50 -15.36
N SER A 4 -12.48 -38.60 -14.62
CA SER A 4 -11.92 -38.73 -13.29
C SER A 4 -10.39 -38.54 -13.32
N ALA A 5 -9.84 -37.81 -12.35
CA ALA A 5 -8.80 -38.27 -11.42
C ALA A 5 -8.05 -37.08 -10.77
N PRO A 6 -8.06 -36.96 -9.43
CA PRO A 6 -6.94 -36.39 -8.69
C PRO A 6 -6.06 -37.54 -8.14
N VAL A 7 -4.80 -37.61 -8.58
CA VAL A 7 -3.80 -38.48 -7.95
C VAL A 7 -3.21 -37.74 -6.76
N GLY A 8 -3.48 -38.25 -5.56
CA GLY A 8 -2.64 -37.96 -4.38
C GLY A 8 -1.54 -39.00 -4.29
N HIS A 9 -0.40 -38.63 -3.70
CA HIS A 9 0.45 -39.43 -2.79
C HIS A 9 1.68 -38.58 -2.34
N PRO A 10 2.37 -38.94 -1.24
CA PRO A 10 2.80 -38.04 -0.17
C PRO A 10 4.34 -37.90 -0.02
N GLU A 11 4.74 -37.10 0.97
CA GLU A 11 6.10 -36.91 1.52
C GLU A 11 6.83 -38.25 1.83
N PRO A 12 8.18 -38.34 1.95
CA PRO A 12 8.93 -37.76 3.09
C PRO A 12 10.43 -37.44 2.83
N GLY A 13 11.10 -36.76 3.75
CA GLY A 13 12.58 -36.74 3.74
C GLY A 13 13.24 -35.76 4.70
N GLY A 14 13.35 -36.14 5.97
CA GLY A 14 14.11 -35.38 6.98
C GLY A 14 15.63 -35.43 6.77
N THR A 15 16.31 -34.41 7.31
CA THR A 15 17.72 -34.53 7.71
C THR A 15 17.87 -33.98 9.13
N PRO A 16 18.43 -34.75 10.09
CA PRO A 16 18.78 -34.27 11.41
C PRO A 16 20.25 -33.81 11.43
N GLY A 17 20.49 -32.50 11.54
CA GLY A 17 21.81 -31.93 11.77
C GLY A 17 22.02 -31.56 13.24
N ARG A 18 22.83 -32.35 13.94
CA ARG A 18 23.22 -32.22 15.35
C ARG A 18 24.26 -31.09 15.58
N SER A 19 24.08 -30.38 16.71
CA SER A 19 25.10 -29.93 17.69
C SER A 19 26.05 -28.74 17.36
N PRO A 20 26.74 -28.15 18.37
CA PRO A 20 26.28 -27.57 19.65
C PRO A 20 26.96 -26.16 19.89
N PRO A 21 26.89 -25.54 21.09
CA PRO A 21 27.11 -24.10 21.30
C PRO A 21 28.55 -23.73 21.70
N GLY A 22 28.96 -22.49 21.43
CA GLY A 22 30.16 -21.91 22.03
C GLY A 22 30.73 -20.72 21.25
N GLY A 23 30.52 -19.51 21.77
CA GLY A 23 31.03 -18.29 21.14
C GLY A 23 30.83 -17.05 22.02
N ILE A 24 31.48 -17.05 23.18
CA ILE A 24 31.75 -15.87 24.00
C ILE A 24 32.38 -14.75 23.15
N GLY A 25 31.80 -13.55 23.14
CA GLY A 25 32.51 -12.43 22.52
C GLY A 25 31.83 -11.07 22.43
N ARG A 26 32.00 -10.29 23.49
CA ARG A 26 32.41 -8.87 23.44
C ARG A 26 31.35 -7.78 23.12
N ILE A 27 31.17 -6.96 24.16
CA ILE A 27 31.08 -5.48 24.21
C ILE A 27 30.04 -4.76 23.35
N GLY A 28 29.10 -4.14 24.07
CA GLY A 28 28.15 -3.18 23.54
C GLY A 28 28.81 -1.94 22.94
N THR A 29 28.18 -1.48 21.87
CA THR A 29 28.04 -0.07 21.57
C THR A 29 26.55 0.25 21.67
N MET A 30 26.22 1.18 22.56
CA MET A 30 24.92 1.84 22.61
C MET A 30 24.70 2.52 21.26
N GLN A 31 23.81 1.96 20.43
CA GLN A 31 23.18 2.75 19.38
C GLN A 31 21.87 3.30 19.95
N VAL A 32 21.96 4.58 20.26
CA VAL A 32 20.87 5.48 20.57
C VAL A 32 19.92 5.64 19.37
N GLY A 33 18.61 5.63 19.66
CA GLY A 33 17.66 6.62 19.12
C GLY A 33 16.98 6.36 17.77
N GLN A 34 15.63 6.30 17.86
CA GLN A 34 14.63 6.73 16.85
C GLN A 34 14.41 5.79 15.64
N VAL A 35 13.19 5.42 15.23
CA VAL A 35 11.85 5.99 15.41
C VAL A 35 10.85 4.84 15.59
N GLY A 36 9.97 4.95 16.58
CA GLY A 36 8.86 4.04 16.78
C GLY A 36 7.86 4.07 15.61
N LYS A 37 7.45 2.87 15.20
CA LYS A 37 6.18 2.59 14.53
C LYS A 37 5.62 1.32 15.20
N ASN A 38 5.50 1.35 16.53
CA ASN A 38 4.69 0.37 17.24
C ASN A 38 3.23 0.74 16.95
N GLY A 39 2.49 -0.13 16.28
CA GLY A 39 1.05 0.05 16.08
C GLY A 39 0.48 -1.19 15.44
N ALA A 40 -0.59 -1.71 16.03
CA ALA A 40 -1.25 -2.95 15.65
C ALA A 40 -1.48 -3.08 14.14
N GLN A 41 -1.25 -4.29 13.62
CA GLN A 41 -1.77 -4.70 12.33
C GLN A 41 -3.29 -4.75 12.44
N ASP A 42 -3.95 -3.62 12.21
CA ASP A 42 -5.40 -3.53 12.11
C ASP A 42 -5.74 -3.73 10.63
N GLU A 43 -6.29 -4.90 10.31
CA GLU A 43 -6.82 -5.35 9.02
C GLU A 43 -7.96 -4.44 8.46
N ARG A 44 -8.11 -3.26 9.07
CA ARG A 44 -9.15 -2.24 8.91
C ARG A 44 -8.64 -1.00 8.17
N ALA A 45 -7.32 -0.82 8.07
CA ALA A 45 -6.69 0.34 7.43
C ALA A 45 -5.67 -0.05 6.34
N ASP A 46 -5.88 -1.18 5.65
CA ASP A 46 -5.05 -1.53 4.50
C ASP A 46 -5.29 -0.53 3.36
N ALA A 47 -4.46 0.51 3.32
CA ALA A 47 -4.32 1.42 2.19
C ALA A 47 -3.62 0.75 0.98
N ARG A 48 -3.38 -0.57 1.05
CA ARG A 48 -2.72 -1.35 0.00
C ARG A 48 -3.57 -1.28 -1.27
N GLY A 49 -2.93 -0.90 -2.38
CA GLY A 49 -3.61 -0.74 -3.67
C GLY A 49 -4.23 0.64 -3.90
N LEU A 50 -4.03 1.60 -3.01
CA LEU A 50 -4.36 3.00 -3.25
C LEU A 50 -3.13 3.74 -3.79
N SER A 51 -3.33 4.63 -4.75
CA SER A 51 -2.26 5.50 -5.25
C SER A 51 -2.83 6.84 -5.69
N ILE A 52 -2.25 7.94 -5.24
CA ILE A 52 -2.67 9.28 -5.63
C ILE A 52 -1.81 9.73 -6.82
N TYR A 53 -2.43 10.24 -7.86
CA TYR A 53 -1.79 10.85 -9.01
C TYR A 53 -1.96 12.36 -8.92
N GLY A 54 -0.85 13.07 -8.89
CA GLY A 54 -0.83 14.51 -8.72
C GLY A 54 0.45 14.99 -8.08
N TYR A 55 0.51 16.25 -7.67
CA TYR A 55 1.74 16.87 -7.20
C TYR A 55 1.49 17.74 -5.95
N PRO A 56 2.44 17.77 -4.99
CA PRO A 56 2.25 18.47 -3.71
C PRO A 56 2.23 20.00 -3.86
N GLN A 57 2.58 20.53 -5.03
CA GLN A 57 2.52 21.96 -5.36
C GLN A 57 1.08 22.43 -5.63
N CYS A 58 0.13 21.51 -5.84
CA CYS A 58 -1.25 21.84 -6.14
C CYS A 58 -2.09 22.03 -4.86
N PRO A 59 -2.91 23.09 -4.74
CA PRO A 59 -3.71 23.34 -3.53
C PRO A 59 -4.71 22.21 -3.23
N PHE A 60 -5.31 21.61 -4.26
CA PHE A 60 -6.26 20.49 -4.11
C PHE A 60 -5.57 19.19 -3.68
N CYS A 61 -4.36 18.93 -4.20
CA CYS A 61 -3.57 17.74 -3.83
C CYS A 61 -3.18 17.81 -2.35
N ARG A 62 -2.75 18.97 -1.87
CA ARG A 62 -2.39 19.17 -0.44
C ARG A 62 -3.55 18.88 0.50
N ARG A 63 -4.78 19.22 0.12
CA ARG A 63 -5.98 18.88 0.92
C ARG A 63 -6.14 17.38 1.06
N VAL A 64 -6.03 16.63 -0.04
CA VAL A 64 -6.15 15.17 -0.02
C VAL A 64 -5.01 14.54 0.78
N LEU A 65 -3.78 14.98 0.56
CA LEU A 65 -2.61 14.52 1.32
C LEU A 65 -2.75 14.77 2.82
N GLY A 66 -3.31 15.91 3.23
CA GLY A 66 -3.59 16.20 4.63
C GLY A 66 -4.63 15.25 5.24
N VAL A 67 -5.64 14.83 4.47
CA VAL A 67 -6.62 13.82 4.93
C VAL A 67 -5.96 12.44 5.05
N ILE A 68 -5.12 12.06 4.09
CA ILE A 68 -4.34 10.80 4.13
C ILE A 68 -3.45 10.76 5.39
N ASP A 69 -2.73 11.85 5.65
CA ASP A 69 -1.89 12.02 6.83
C ASP A 69 -2.71 12.00 8.13
N SER A 70 -3.85 12.69 8.15
CA SER A 70 -4.78 12.70 9.30
C SER A 70 -5.37 11.32 9.59
N LEU A 71 -5.57 10.49 8.57
CA LEU A 71 -6.04 9.11 8.70
C LEU A 71 -4.89 8.12 8.99
N GLY A 72 -3.63 8.60 9.00
CA GLY A 72 -2.46 7.75 9.21
C GLY A 72 -2.20 6.75 8.09
N LEU A 73 -2.69 7.02 6.87
CA LEU A 73 -2.57 6.12 5.73
C LEU A 73 -1.25 6.36 4.99
N ASP A 74 -0.55 5.28 4.65
CA ASP A 74 0.63 5.34 3.78
C ASP A 74 0.20 5.08 2.33
N ILE A 75 -0.06 6.14 1.57
CA ILE A 75 -0.47 6.07 0.16
C ILE A 75 0.61 6.68 -0.73
N PRO A 76 1.14 5.95 -1.73
CA PRO A 76 2.12 6.48 -2.66
C PRO A 76 1.53 7.59 -3.53
N LEU A 77 2.26 8.71 -3.61
CA LEU A 77 1.97 9.84 -4.50
C LEU A 77 2.77 9.71 -5.79
N ARG A 78 2.08 9.48 -6.90
CA ARG A 78 2.57 9.44 -8.27
C ARG A 78 2.57 10.83 -8.88
N ASN A 79 3.76 11.42 -9.01
CA ASN A 79 3.90 12.79 -9.48
C ASN A 79 3.79 12.88 -11.01
N THR A 80 2.64 13.32 -11.53
CA THR A 80 2.41 13.43 -12.98
C THR A 80 3.18 14.57 -13.66
N MET A 81 3.82 15.47 -12.89
CA MET A 81 4.71 16.50 -13.43
C MET A 81 6.15 16.02 -13.55
N GLU A 82 6.61 15.21 -12.60
CA GLU A 82 7.98 14.67 -12.60
C GLU A 82 8.07 13.37 -13.41
N GLU A 83 7.02 12.53 -13.35
CA GLU A 83 6.95 11.25 -14.03
C GLU A 83 5.99 11.31 -15.23
N PRO A 84 6.50 11.41 -16.47
CA PRO A 84 5.66 11.44 -17.66
C PRO A 84 4.89 10.12 -17.86
N GLU A 85 5.40 9.01 -17.33
CA GLU A 85 4.73 7.70 -17.33
C GLU A 85 3.45 7.72 -16.48
N SER A 86 3.51 8.26 -15.27
CA SER A 86 2.33 8.44 -14.40
C SER A 86 1.26 9.31 -15.06
N ARG A 87 1.67 10.36 -15.77
CA ARG A 87 0.76 11.21 -16.55
C ARG A 87 0.13 10.44 -17.72
N ARG A 88 0.93 9.64 -18.41
CA ARG A 88 0.46 8.85 -19.55
C ARG A 88 -0.55 7.80 -19.09
N GLU A 89 -0.26 7.06 -18.03
CA GLU A 89 -1.18 6.09 -17.44
C GLU A 89 -2.50 6.74 -17.01
N LEU A 90 -2.43 7.94 -16.41
CA LEU A 90 -3.62 8.69 -16.04
C LEU A 90 -4.48 9.06 -17.26
N ILE A 91 -3.85 9.53 -18.33
CA ILE A 91 -4.54 9.89 -19.57
C ILE A 91 -5.06 8.64 -20.29
N GLU A 92 -4.33 7.53 -20.28
CA GLU A 92 -4.77 6.26 -20.87
C GLU A 92 -5.95 5.67 -20.09
N ALA A 93 -5.97 5.80 -18.76
CA ALA A 93 -7.03 5.28 -17.91
C ALA A 93 -8.30 6.15 -17.90
N MET A 94 -8.18 7.47 -17.77
CA MET A 94 -9.33 8.38 -17.67
C MET A 94 -9.62 9.21 -18.92
N GLY A 95 -8.73 9.20 -19.92
CA GLY A 95 -8.83 10.06 -21.10
C GLY A 95 -8.55 11.54 -20.81
N ARG A 96 -8.28 11.91 -19.56
CA ARG A 96 -8.10 13.31 -19.10
C ARG A 96 -7.01 13.38 -18.02
N GLY A 97 -6.12 14.36 -18.15
CA GLY A 97 -5.03 14.62 -17.19
C GLY A 97 -5.43 15.58 -16.06
N THR A 98 -6.66 15.48 -15.56
CA THR A 98 -7.12 16.30 -14.42
C THR A 98 -6.51 15.74 -13.14
N VAL A 99 -5.98 16.59 -12.25
CA VAL A 99 -5.40 16.16 -10.96
C VAL A 99 -6.04 16.96 -9.82
N PRO A 100 -6.11 16.42 -8.58
CA PRO A 100 -5.65 15.10 -8.12
C PRO A 100 -6.56 13.94 -8.56
N VAL A 101 -5.98 12.75 -8.75
CA VAL A 101 -6.74 11.53 -9.05
C VAL A 101 -6.34 10.42 -8.10
N LEU A 102 -7.31 9.72 -7.52
CA LEU A 102 -7.04 8.52 -6.73
C LEU A 102 -7.27 7.28 -7.59
N ARG A 103 -6.28 6.42 -7.66
CA ARG A 103 -6.38 5.04 -8.15
C ARG A 103 -6.66 4.13 -6.97
N ILE A 104 -7.67 3.29 -7.12
CA ILE A 104 -8.12 2.31 -6.13
C ILE A 104 -8.07 0.95 -6.81
N GLU A 105 -7.21 0.06 -6.34
CA GLU A 105 -7.20 -1.35 -6.74
C GLU A 105 -8.17 -2.13 -5.86
N GLU A 106 -9.18 -2.71 -6.48
CA GLU A 106 -10.14 -3.61 -5.83
C GLU A 106 -9.72 -5.06 -6.04
N GLY A 107 -10.01 -5.93 -5.06
CA GLY A 107 -9.52 -7.32 -5.02
C GLY A 107 -9.99 -8.23 -6.16
N GLU A 108 -10.92 -7.78 -6.99
CA GLU A 108 -11.43 -8.52 -8.16
C GLU A 108 -10.71 -8.17 -9.48
N GLY A 109 -9.52 -7.58 -9.38
CA GLY A 109 -8.75 -7.12 -10.55
C GLY A 109 -9.33 -5.87 -11.20
N ARG A 110 -10.24 -5.17 -10.51
CA ARG A 110 -10.82 -3.91 -10.97
C ARG A 110 -10.01 -2.76 -10.44
N VAL A 111 -9.70 -1.80 -11.30
CA VAL A 111 -9.04 -0.55 -10.91
C VAL A 111 -10.02 0.58 -11.12
N ARG A 112 -10.35 1.29 -10.05
CA ARG A 112 -11.23 2.45 -10.07
C ARG A 112 -10.40 3.74 -9.95
N TRP A 113 -10.77 4.72 -10.77
CA TRP A 113 -10.12 6.04 -10.79
C TRP A 113 -11.12 7.10 -10.36
N LEU A 114 -10.73 7.96 -9.40
CA LEU A 114 -11.54 9.07 -8.91
C LEU A 114 -10.84 10.40 -9.25
N PRO A 115 -11.32 11.17 -10.25
CA PRO A 115 -10.71 12.43 -10.70
C PRO A 115 -10.90 13.61 -9.75
N GLU A 116 -11.77 13.48 -8.75
CA GLU A 116 -12.32 14.63 -8.05
C GLU A 116 -11.86 14.68 -6.60
N SER A 117 -11.13 15.74 -6.23
CA SER A 117 -10.57 15.90 -4.87
C SER A 117 -11.61 15.73 -3.75
N ALA A 118 -12.84 16.20 -3.96
CA ALA A 118 -13.92 16.06 -2.99
C ALA A 118 -14.38 14.60 -2.83
N GLU A 119 -14.52 13.87 -3.95
CA GLU A 119 -14.85 12.44 -3.92
C GLU A 119 -13.72 11.61 -3.31
N ILE A 120 -12.47 11.95 -3.58
CA ILE A 120 -11.31 11.27 -2.99
C ILE A 120 -11.33 11.42 -1.47
N VAL A 121 -11.50 12.66 -0.97
CA VAL A 121 -11.60 12.91 0.48
C VAL A 121 -12.79 12.17 1.07
N ARG A 122 -13.96 12.23 0.43
CA ARG A 122 -15.15 11.50 0.90
C ARG A 122 -14.90 10.00 0.95
N TYR A 123 -14.26 9.42 -0.06
CA TYR A 123 -13.93 8.00 -0.11
C TYR A 123 -12.97 7.61 1.01
N LEU A 124 -11.92 8.40 1.24
CA LEU A 124 -10.98 8.15 2.31
C LEU A 124 -11.64 8.24 3.69
N LEU A 125 -12.50 9.24 3.91
CA LEU A 125 -13.24 9.38 5.16
C LEU A 125 -14.31 8.31 5.35
N ASP A 126 -15.00 7.89 4.28
CA ASP A 126 -16.00 6.83 4.34
C ASP A 126 -15.35 5.47 4.66
N ARG A 127 -14.25 5.17 3.97
CA ARG A 127 -13.54 3.88 4.11
C ARG A 127 -12.68 3.82 5.38
N PHE A 128 -12.05 4.92 5.78
CA PHE A 128 -11.07 4.94 6.88
C PHE A 128 -11.40 5.94 8.01
N GLY A 129 -12.28 6.91 7.78
CA GLY A 129 -12.65 7.95 8.76
C GLY A 129 -13.59 7.48 9.87
N THR A 130 -13.66 6.17 10.12
CA THR A 130 -14.33 5.63 11.31
C THR A 130 -13.33 5.62 12.47
N SER A 131 -13.13 6.77 13.09
CA SER A 131 -12.68 6.82 14.48
C SER A 131 -13.51 7.85 15.22
N ASP A 132 -14.51 7.29 15.90
CA ASP A 132 -15.22 7.74 17.11
C ASP A 132 -15.77 9.18 17.13
#